data_AF-A0A9P6NYV6-F1
#
_entry.id   AF-A0A9P6NYV6-F1
#
_cell.length_a   1.000
_cell.length_b   1.000
_cell.length_c   1.000
_cell.angle_alpha   90.00
_cell.angle_beta   90.00
_cell.angle_gamma   90.00
#
_symmetry.space_group_name_H-M   'P 1'
#
loop_
_entity.id
_entity.type
_entity.pdbx_description
1 polymer ?
#
loop_
_entity_poly.entity_id
_entity_poly.type
_entity_poly.pdbx_seq_one_letter_code
_entity_poly.pdbx_strand_id
1 'polypeptide(L)'
;MTYLKSYYFANDKFQRWGLAFQPQPETNMETNNYVESWHNQLKSTYLQRKRNRRVDRLIYILVNDVEKDYMHNTRRIALNIARKGPAERHKRRRELLAEEVPETLLEDMIEMIDGSCVQ
;
A
#
# COMPACT_ATOMS: atom_id res chain seq x y z
N MET A 1 -14.80 -13.75 -34.46
CA MET A 1 -14.11 -12.72 -33.63
C MET A 1 -14.82 -11.36 -33.61
N THR A 2 -16.10 -11.27 -33.98
CA THR A 2 -16.88 -10.01 -34.00
C THR A 2 -17.60 -9.74 -32.67
N TYR A 3 -18.18 -10.77 -32.07
CA TYR A 3 -18.91 -10.69 -30.79
C TYR A 3 -18.06 -10.09 -29.64
N LEU A 4 -16.81 -10.57 -29.49
CA LEU A 4 -15.92 -10.11 -28.42
C LEU A 4 -15.50 -8.65 -28.64
N LYS A 5 -15.25 -8.24 -29.88
CA LYS A 5 -14.92 -6.84 -30.21
C LYS A 5 -16.09 -5.88 -29.96
N SER A 6 -17.29 -6.23 -30.40
CA SER A 6 -18.45 -5.34 -30.28
C SER A 6 -18.99 -5.23 -28.86
N TYR A 7 -18.92 -6.32 -28.08
CA TYR A 7 -19.55 -6.37 -26.76
C TYR A 7 -18.59 -6.09 -25.60
N TYR A 8 -17.34 -6.55 -25.70
CA TYR A 8 -16.35 -6.42 -24.63
C TYR A 8 -15.35 -5.28 -24.86
N PHE A 9 -14.83 -5.11 -26.08
CA PHE A 9 -13.80 -4.10 -26.36
C PHE A 9 -14.34 -2.72 -26.79
N ALA A 10 -15.53 -2.66 -27.39
CA ALA A 10 -16.12 -1.39 -27.81
C ALA A 10 -16.66 -0.55 -26.63
N ASN A 11 -16.62 0.78 -26.79
CA ASN A 11 -17.15 1.78 -25.85
C ASN A 11 -16.47 1.83 -24.47
N ASP A 12 -15.17 1.54 -24.40
CA ASP A 12 -14.38 1.54 -23.16
C ASP A 12 -15.00 0.70 -22.03
N LYS A 13 -15.88 -0.24 -22.38
CA LYS A 13 -16.50 -1.13 -21.40
C LYS A 13 -15.44 -1.94 -20.70
N PHE A 14 -14.40 -2.40 -21.40
CA PHE A 14 -13.27 -3.08 -20.76
C PHE A 14 -12.65 -2.27 -19.61
N GLN A 15 -12.64 -0.94 -19.67
CA GLN A 15 -12.16 -0.06 -18.60
C GLN A 15 -13.06 -0.10 -17.36
N ARG A 16 -14.37 -0.31 -17.55
CA ARG A 16 -15.37 -0.39 -16.47
C ARG A 16 -15.42 -1.77 -15.81
N TRP A 17 -15.08 -2.83 -16.55
CA TRP A 17 -15.15 -4.22 -16.08
C TRP A 17 -13.80 -4.76 -15.60
N GLY A 18 -12.69 -4.16 -16.04
CA GLY A 18 -11.39 -4.47 -15.51
C GLY A 18 -11.20 -3.82 -14.15
N LEU A 19 -11.34 -4.59 -13.07
CA LEU A 19 -10.80 -4.20 -11.74
C LEU A 19 -9.29 -3.86 -11.79
N ALA A 20 -8.62 -4.19 -12.90
CA ALA A 20 -7.21 -3.94 -13.19
C ALA A 20 -6.99 -2.88 -14.30
N PHE A 21 -8.01 -2.14 -14.75
CA PHE A 21 -7.77 -1.07 -15.73
C PHE A 21 -7.11 0.13 -15.03
N GLN A 22 -5.80 0.19 -15.17
CA GLN A 22 -4.94 1.20 -14.56
C GLN A 22 -4.44 2.14 -15.67
N PRO A 23 -4.99 3.35 -15.79
CA PRO A 23 -4.66 4.25 -16.90
C PRO A 23 -3.25 4.84 -16.82
N GLN A 24 -2.53 4.67 -15.69
CA GLN A 24 -1.19 5.20 -15.48
C GLN A 24 -0.21 4.07 -15.09
N PRO A 25 0.79 3.74 -15.93
CA PRO A 25 1.79 2.69 -15.63
C PRO A 25 2.70 3.04 -14.44
N GLU A 26 2.70 4.31 -14.00
CA GLU A 26 3.54 4.83 -12.91
C GLU A 26 3.00 4.52 -11.51
N THR A 27 1.73 4.09 -11.41
CA THR A 27 1.20 3.61 -10.14
C THR A 27 1.60 2.16 -9.95
N ASN A 28 2.85 1.93 -9.55
CA ASN A 28 3.34 0.64 -9.03
C ASN A 28 2.60 0.17 -7.75
N MET A 29 1.36 0.61 -7.53
CA MET A 29 0.43 -0.07 -6.65
C MET A 29 -0.01 -1.34 -7.36
N GLU A 30 0.73 -2.41 -7.11
CA GLU A 30 0.18 -3.76 -7.17
C GLU A 30 -0.94 -3.84 -6.12
N THR A 31 -2.10 -3.28 -6.43
CA THR A 31 -3.32 -3.32 -5.61
C THR A 31 -3.67 -4.76 -5.24
N ASN A 32 -3.27 -5.72 -6.08
CA ASN A 32 -3.31 -7.14 -5.79
C ASN A 32 -2.54 -7.51 -4.51
N ASN A 33 -1.30 -7.05 -4.34
CA ASN A 33 -0.48 -7.41 -3.18
C ASN A 33 -1.00 -6.78 -1.88
N TYR A 34 -1.49 -5.54 -1.94
CA TYR A 34 -2.09 -4.89 -0.77
C TYR A 34 -3.38 -5.60 -0.34
N VAL A 35 -4.28 -5.85 -1.31
CA VAL A 35 -5.55 -6.55 -1.04
C VAL A 35 -5.29 -7.98 -0.57
N GLU A 36 -4.42 -8.73 -1.22
CA GLU A 36 -4.10 -10.11 -0.83
C GLU A 36 -3.42 -10.17 0.55
N SER A 37 -2.54 -9.22 0.87
CA SER A 37 -1.94 -9.10 2.20
C SER A 37 -3.00 -8.83 3.27
N TRP A 38 -3.93 -7.91 3.02
CA TRP A 38 -5.04 -7.64 3.93
C TRP A 38 -5.96 -8.85 4.09
N HIS A 39 -6.30 -9.55 3.00
CA HIS A 39 -7.06 -10.79 3.05
C HIS A 39 -6.33 -11.88 3.86
N ASN A 40 -5.01 -11.98 3.74
CA ASN A 40 -4.21 -12.93 4.51
C ASN A 40 -4.16 -12.59 6.00
N GLN A 41 -4.12 -11.30 6.35
CA GLN A 41 -4.29 -10.86 7.73
C GLN A 41 -5.67 -11.24 8.24
N LEU A 42 -6.75 -10.87 7.54
CA LEU A 42 -8.13 -11.21 7.92
C LEU A 42 -8.31 -12.72 8.16
N LYS A 43 -7.81 -13.54 7.23
CA LYS A 43 -7.81 -15.01 7.35
C LYS A 43 -7.03 -15.50 8.57
N SER A 44 -5.87 -14.91 8.86
CA SER A 44 -4.98 -15.34 9.95
C SER A 44 -5.46 -14.89 11.33
N THR A 45 -5.71 -13.60 11.51
CA THR A 45 -5.94 -12.98 12.82
C THR A 45 -7.37 -13.17 13.29
N TYR A 46 -8.36 -12.98 12.42
CA TYR A 46 -9.77 -13.00 12.80
C TYR A 46 -10.45 -14.34 12.51
N LEU A 47 -10.12 -14.97 11.38
CA LEU A 47 -10.78 -16.22 10.96
C LEU A 47 -10.04 -17.50 11.37
N GLN A 48 -8.82 -17.38 11.91
CA GLN A 48 -7.97 -18.50 12.36
C GLN A 48 -7.71 -19.55 11.27
N ARG A 49 -7.66 -19.14 10.00
CA ARG A 49 -7.50 -20.01 8.81
C ARG A 49 -8.54 -21.14 8.70
N LYS A 50 -9.65 -21.09 9.45
CA LYS A 50 -10.71 -22.09 9.35
C LYS A 50 -11.44 -21.95 8.01
N ARG A 51 -11.51 -23.06 7.25
CA ARG A 51 -12.30 -23.14 6.02
C ARG A 51 -13.80 -23.12 6.38
N ASN A 52 -14.56 -22.30 5.65
CA ASN A 52 -16.01 -22.09 5.76
C ASN A 52 -16.51 -21.53 7.10
N ARG A 53 -16.70 -20.21 7.14
CA ARG A 53 -17.73 -19.58 7.98
C ARG A 53 -18.86 -19.14 7.06
N ARG A 54 -20.11 -19.39 7.47
CA ARG A 54 -21.28 -18.84 6.77
C ARG A 54 -21.13 -17.31 6.66
N VAL A 55 -21.72 -16.73 5.61
CA VAL A 55 -21.58 -15.31 5.29
C VAL A 55 -22.03 -14.41 6.45
N ASP A 56 -23.10 -14.78 7.16
CA ASP A 56 -23.57 -14.11 8.38
C ASP A 56 -22.48 -13.98 9.44
N ARG A 57 -21.75 -15.06 9.71
CA ARG A 57 -20.66 -15.05 10.68
C ARG A 57 -19.48 -14.21 10.22
N LEU A 58 -19.22 -14.12 8.91
CA LEU A 58 -18.18 -13.24 8.37
C LEU A 58 -18.57 -11.77 8.57
N ILE A 59 -19.81 -11.40 8.23
CA ILE A 59 -20.33 -10.03 8.43
C ILE A 59 -20.25 -9.65 9.90
N TYR A 60 -20.65 -10.56 10.80
CA TYR A 60 -20.56 -10.31 12.23
C TYR A 60 -19.14 -9.94 12.69
N ILE A 61 -18.12 -10.68 12.21
CA ILE A 61 -16.72 -10.44 12.58
C ILE A 61 -16.21 -9.12 11.99
N LEU A 62 -16.56 -8.83 10.73
CA LEU A 62 -16.16 -7.60 10.07
C LEU A 62 -16.67 -6.36 10.82
N VAL A 63 -17.95 -6.36 11.20
CA VAL A 63 -18.59 -5.22 11.88
C VAL A 63 -18.19 -5.14 13.36
N ASN A 64 -18.18 -6.27 14.08
CA ASN A 64 -18.01 -6.21 15.53
C ASN A 64 -16.55 -6.19 15.98
N ASP A 65 -15.65 -6.82 15.23
CA ASP A 65 -14.26 -6.99 15.62
C ASP A 65 -13.35 -6.12 14.74
N VAL A 66 -13.37 -6.33 13.42
CA VAL A 66 -12.42 -5.69 12.49
C VAL A 66 -12.59 -4.18 12.42
N GLU A 67 -13.83 -3.69 12.29
CA GLU A 67 -14.10 -2.25 12.22
C GLU A 67 -13.67 -1.52 13.50
N LYS A 68 -13.97 -2.09 14.67
CA LYS A 68 -13.58 -1.50 15.97
C LYS A 68 -12.07 -1.46 16.13
N ASP A 69 -11.37 -2.53 15.77
CA ASP A 69 -9.91 -2.57 15.79
C ASP A 69 -9.30 -1.54 14.83
N TYR A 70 -9.88 -1.38 13.63
CA TYR A 70 -9.42 -0.40 12.65
C TYR A 70 -9.62 1.04 13.14
N MET A 71 -10.79 1.35 13.70
CA MET A 71 -11.06 2.65 14.32
C MET A 71 -10.10 2.94 15.47
N HIS A 72 -9.87 1.95 16.33
CA HIS A 72 -8.96 2.07 17.46
C HIS A 72 -7.52 2.29 16.99
N ASN A 73 -7.06 1.53 16.01
CA ASN A 73 -5.73 1.70 15.42
C ASN A 73 -5.57 3.07 14.76
N THR A 74 -6.57 3.52 13.99
CA THR A 74 -6.58 4.85 13.35
C THR A 74 -6.48 5.96 14.39
N ARG A 75 -7.26 5.88 15.49
CA ARG A 75 -7.17 6.84 16.60
C ARG A 75 -5.80 6.81 17.28
N ARG A 76 -5.22 5.62 17.48
CA ARG A 76 -3.87 5.48 18.08
C ARG A 76 -2.77 6.08 17.21
N ILE A 77 -2.86 5.91 15.90
CA ILE A 77 -1.94 6.52 14.93
C ILE A 77 -2.12 8.04 14.93
N ALA A 78 -3.36 8.53 14.87
CA ALA A 78 -3.67 9.96 14.89
C ALA A 78 -3.14 10.66 16.17
N LEU A 79 -3.20 9.99 17.31
CA LEU A 79 -2.68 10.50 18.58
C LEU A 79 -1.16 10.33 18.74
N ASN A 80 -0.44 9.75 17.77
CA ASN A 80 0.98 9.37 17.87
C ASN A 80 1.32 8.47 19.09
N ILE A 81 0.32 7.83 19.69
CA ILE A 81 0.48 6.89 20.83
C ILE A 81 0.88 5.49 20.31
N ALA A 82 0.67 5.24 19.02
CA ALA A 82 1.08 3.99 18.40
C ALA A 82 2.61 3.83 18.37
N ARG A 83 3.09 2.62 18.67
CA ARG A 83 4.49 2.25 18.49
C ARG A 83 4.78 2.30 16.99
N LYS A 84 5.62 3.25 16.54
CA LYS A 84 6.00 3.36 15.12
C LYS A 84 6.42 1.99 14.57
N GLY A 85 5.79 1.61 13.46
CA GLY A 85 6.01 0.33 12.80
C GLY A 85 7.46 0.17 12.32
N PRO A 86 7.93 -1.04 11.98
CA PRO A 86 9.31 -1.26 11.54
C PRO A 86 9.73 -0.35 10.39
N ALA A 87 8.83 -0.14 9.41
CA ALA A 87 9.06 0.72 8.26
C ALA A 87 9.23 2.20 8.66
N GLU A 88 8.34 2.73 9.51
CA GLU A 88 8.45 4.10 10.01
C GLU A 88 9.68 4.29 10.90
N ARG A 89 10.08 3.27 11.65
CA ARG A 89 11.28 3.29 12.47
C ARG A 89 12.54 3.30 11.61
N HIS A 90 12.53 2.55 10.51
CA HIS A 90 13.60 2.55 9.53
C HIS A 90 13.68 3.88 8.78
N LYS A 91 12.53 4.45 8.39
CA LYS A 91 12.44 5.80 7.81
C LYS A 91 13.02 6.84 8.76
N ARG A 92 12.59 6.85 10.02
CA ARG A 92 13.13 7.76 11.05
C ARG A 92 14.63 7.57 11.26
N ARG A 93 15.12 6.32 11.24
CA ARG A 93 16.56 6.05 11.34
C ARG A 93 17.33 6.64 10.17
N ARG A 94 16.80 6.52 8.94
CA ARG A 94 17.39 7.14 7.75
C ARG A 94 17.38 8.66 7.83
N GLU A 95 16.29 9.26 8.30
CA GLU A 95 16.17 10.71 8.52
C GLU A 95 17.24 11.18 9.53
N LEU A 96 17.36 10.52 10.69
CA LEU A 96 18.38 10.87 11.69
C LEU A 96 19.82 10.73 11.15
N LEU A 97 20.09 9.67 10.38
CA LEU A 97 21.41 9.49 9.74
C LEU A 97 21.70 10.55 8.67
N ALA A 98 20.66 11.06 7.99
CA ALA A 98 20.79 12.14 7.02
C ALA A 98 21.00 13.51 7.69
N GLU A 99 20.38 13.73 8.85
CA GLU A 99 20.57 14.94 9.68
C GLU A 99 21.96 15.00 10.34
N GLU A 100 22.58 13.85 10.57
CA GLU A 100 23.93 13.73 11.14
C GLU A 100 25.04 13.96 10.10
N VAL A 101 24.70 14.12 8.81
CA VAL A 101 25.67 14.42 7.75
C VAL A 101 26.22 15.84 7.94
N PRO A 102 27.56 16.00 8.08
CA PRO A 102 28.15 17.32 8.25
C PRO A 102 27.97 18.19 7.00
N GLU A 103 27.75 19.48 7.21
CA GLU A 103 27.47 20.47 6.15
C GLU A 103 28.58 20.53 5.08
N THR A 104 29.84 20.29 5.47
CA THR A 104 30.98 20.20 4.53
C THR A 104 30.86 19.03 3.54
N LEU A 105 30.23 17.91 3.92
CA LEU A 105 29.99 16.78 3.01
C LEU A 105 28.80 17.04 2.08
N LEU A 106 27.86 17.90 2.51
CA LEU A 106 26.71 18.33 1.71
C LEU A 106 27.15 19.20 0.52
N GLU A 107 28.10 20.10 0.75
CA GLU A 107 28.70 20.95 -0.29
C GLU A 107 29.37 20.08 -1.39
N ASP A 108 30.17 19.09 -1.01
CA ASP A 108 30.84 18.17 -1.93
C ASP A 108 29.85 17.31 -2.76
N MET A 109 28.68 16.96 -2.20
CA MET A 109 27.65 16.18 -2.90
C MET A 109 26.90 16.99 -3.98
N ILE A 110 26.84 18.32 -3.83
CA ILE A 110 26.20 19.23 -4.79
C ILE A 110 27.14 19.51 -5.96
N GLU A 111 28.45 19.64 -5.71
CA GLU A 111 29.44 19.95 -6.74
C GLU A 111 29.71 18.78 -7.73
N MET A 112 29.44 17.53 -7.35
CA MET A 112 29.63 16.39 -8.24
C MET A 112 28.59 16.28 -9.38
N ILE A 113 27.52 17.07 -9.37
CA ILE A 113 26.51 17.09 -10.45
C ILE A 113 26.96 17.96 -11.63
N ASP A 114 27.84 18.93 -11.41
CA ASP A 114 28.25 19.91 -12.43
C ASP A 114 29.62 19.60 -13.05
N GLY A 115 30.30 18.54 -12.59
CA GLY A 115 31.73 18.29 -12.89
C GLY A 115 32.09 17.00 -13.63
N SER A 116 31.15 16.16 -14.08
CA SER A 116 31.51 14.98 -14.89
C SER A 116 30.51 14.67 -16.01
N CYS A 117 30.38 15.60 -16.94
CA CYS A 117 30.15 15.24 -18.34
C CYS A 117 30.78 16.30 -19.25
N VAL A 118 32.11 16.30 -19.35
CA VAL A 118 32.81 16.90 -20.49
C VAL A 118 33.96 15.98 -20.91
N GLN A 119 33.72 15.38 -22.09
CA GLN A 119 34.61 14.72 -23.06
C GLN A 119 35.16 13.32 -22.77
#